data_AF-A0A2M7YSE0-F1
#
_entry.id   AF-A0A2M7YSE0-F1
#
_cell.length_a   1.000
_cell.length_b   1.000
_cell.length_c   1.000
_cell.angle_alpha   90.00
_cell.angle_beta   90.00
_cell.angle_gamma   90.00
#
_symmetry.space_group_name_H-M   'P 1'
#
loop_
_entity.id
_entity.type
_entity.pdbx_description
1 polymer ?
#
loop_
_entity_poly.entity_id
_entity_poly.type
_entity_poly.pdbx_seq_one_letter_code
_entity_poly.pdbx_strand_id
1 'polypeptide(L)'
;MTELGKAISLVRAKIEKHHDPESMNEQNTKTALIDPILRAIGWLVGDLDEVVQEYRRKRKDNPVDYAMMVMRTPRLFLEAKALGHNLDDEKWAKQVLGYATVAGVQWVVLSNGDEYRIYNSHAVVPIEKKLFRTIRISDPESKAEDVLSLISKEQLQEKTIDLLWSAQFVDRQVKKLVGDLFHGDPDEGLIKLIQQTGDDLTTDDVFASLQRANVTIDYPEILAMPKVCKPQPEKSKAPAVANDVSLAEIVSQGLIKLPCRIFATYHEVEVSATIEAPGRIVFGKDEFRSLSTAASAARKHVLGTDAKKGPSTNGWAFWNCIYQGERVKMGDLRKRAGGGPA
;
A
#
# COMPACT_ATOMS: atom_id res chain seq x y z
N MET A 1 13.37 -4.49 -14.82
CA MET A 1 11.92 -4.23 -14.96
C MET A 1 11.29 -4.65 -13.65
N THR A 2 10.52 -3.77 -13.00
CA THR A 2 9.80 -4.07 -11.76
C THR A 2 8.75 -5.17 -12.00
N GLU A 3 8.25 -5.81 -10.94
CA GLU A 3 7.14 -6.78 -11.10
C GLU A 3 5.91 -6.10 -11.73
N LEU A 4 5.63 -4.85 -11.36
CA LEU A 4 4.59 -4.03 -11.98
C LEU A 4 4.85 -3.78 -13.48
N GLY A 5 6.06 -3.37 -13.85
CA GLY A 5 6.42 -3.16 -15.27
C GLY A 5 6.29 -4.42 -16.12
N LYS A 6 6.64 -5.59 -15.56
CA LYS A 6 6.41 -6.89 -16.23
C LYS A 6 4.93 -7.19 -16.39
N ALA A 7 4.13 -6.95 -15.35
CA ALA A 7 2.68 -7.16 -15.38
C ALA A 7 2.01 -6.23 -16.39
N ILE A 8 2.38 -4.94 -16.42
CA ILE A 8 1.92 -3.97 -17.42
C ILE A 8 2.26 -4.44 -18.84
N SER A 9 3.50 -4.89 -19.07
CA SER A 9 3.92 -5.41 -20.39
C SER A 9 3.10 -6.63 -20.82
N LEU A 10 2.85 -7.56 -19.89
CA LEU A 10 2.02 -8.74 -20.13
C LEU A 10 0.57 -8.36 -20.45
N VAL A 11 -0.02 -7.45 -19.67
CA VAL A 11 -1.39 -6.98 -19.84
C VAL A 11 -1.54 -6.22 -21.16
N ARG A 12 -0.57 -5.37 -21.51
CA ARG A 12 -0.52 -4.67 -22.80
C ARG A 12 -0.55 -5.65 -23.98
N ALA A 13 0.28 -6.69 -23.95
CA ALA A 13 0.28 -7.72 -25.00
C ALA A 13 -1.06 -8.48 -25.10
N LYS A 14 -1.75 -8.69 -23.98
CA LYS A 14 -3.10 -9.30 -23.98
C LYS A 14 -4.14 -8.36 -24.56
N ILE A 15 -4.09 -7.07 -24.22
CA ILE A 15 -5.00 -6.05 -24.78
C ILE A 15 -4.85 -6.00 -26.30
N GLU A 16 -3.62 -5.96 -26.79
CA GLU A 16 -3.34 -5.96 -28.24
C GLU A 16 -3.88 -7.22 -28.94
N LYS A 17 -3.73 -8.39 -28.31
CA LYS A 17 -4.25 -9.66 -28.84
C LYS A 17 -5.79 -9.74 -28.85
N HIS A 18 -6.44 -9.09 -27.89
CA HIS A 18 -7.88 -9.17 -27.65
C HIS A 18 -8.58 -7.82 -27.89
N HIS A 19 -8.10 -7.05 -28.88
CA HIS A 19 -8.60 -5.71 -29.18
C HIS A 19 -10.09 -5.68 -29.58
N ASP A 20 -10.67 -6.81 -29.95
CA ASP A 20 -12.10 -6.91 -30.22
C ASP A 20 -12.92 -6.80 -28.91
N PRO A 21 -13.78 -5.77 -28.75
CA PRO A 21 -14.57 -5.55 -27.54
C PRO A 21 -15.47 -6.71 -27.16
N GLU A 22 -15.90 -7.54 -28.12
CA GLU A 22 -16.75 -8.70 -27.85
C GLU A 22 -15.95 -9.92 -27.35
N SER A 23 -14.62 -9.90 -27.50
CA SER A 23 -13.78 -11.06 -27.19
C SER A 23 -13.53 -11.27 -25.69
N MET A 24 -13.74 -10.24 -24.86
CA MET A 24 -13.41 -10.29 -23.44
C MET A 24 -14.51 -9.70 -22.56
N ASN A 25 -15.34 -10.58 -22.00
CA ASN A 25 -16.33 -10.22 -20.99
C ASN A 25 -15.70 -9.73 -19.68
N GLU A 26 -16.52 -9.17 -18.79
CA GLU A 26 -16.07 -8.57 -17.53
C GLU A 26 -15.26 -9.55 -16.65
N GLN A 27 -15.69 -10.80 -16.53
CA GLN A 27 -14.98 -11.81 -15.73
C GLN A 27 -13.60 -12.16 -16.31
N ASN A 28 -13.49 -12.20 -17.63
CA ASN A 28 -12.22 -12.41 -18.31
C ASN A 28 -11.32 -11.18 -18.17
N THR A 29 -11.88 -9.95 -18.23
CA THR A 29 -11.12 -8.72 -17.95
C THR A 29 -10.55 -8.72 -16.54
N LYS A 30 -11.37 -9.05 -15.54
CA LYS A 30 -10.98 -9.24 -14.13
C LYS A 30 -9.77 -10.18 -14.02
N THR A 31 -9.91 -11.39 -14.54
CA THR A 31 -8.91 -12.45 -14.38
C THR A 31 -7.64 -12.23 -15.23
N ALA A 32 -7.80 -11.78 -16.47
CA ALA A 32 -6.71 -11.73 -17.44
C ALA A 32 -5.92 -10.42 -17.40
N LEU A 33 -6.56 -9.30 -17.04
CA LEU A 33 -5.99 -7.95 -17.12
C LEU A 33 -5.84 -7.29 -15.74
N ILE A 34 -6.85 -7.37 -14.87
CA ILE A 34 -6.84 -6.67 -13.58
C ILE A 34 -6.06 -7.44 -12.51
N ASP A 35 -6.35 -8.74 -12.32
CA ASP A 35 -5.69 -9.58 -11.31
C ASP A 35 -4.15 -9.56 -11.41
N PRO A 36 -3.51 -9.62 -12.60
CA PRO A 36 -2.05 -9.51 -12.71
C PRO A 36 -1.51 -8.18 -12.19
N ILE A 37 -2.21 -7.08 -12.44
CA ILE A 37 -1.82 -5.76 -11.94
C ILE A 37 -1.97 -5.71 -10.42
N LEU A 38 -3.11 -6.16 -9.88
CA LEU A 38 -3.35 -6.22 -8.43
C LEU A 38 -2.26 -7.02 -7.70
N ARG A 39 -1.90 -8.20 -8.22
CA ARG A 39 -0.80 -9.00 -7.65
C ARG A 39 0.54 -8.26 -7.70
N ALA A 40 0.83 -7.59 -8.81
CA ALA A 40 2.09 -6.88 -8.99
C ALA A 40 2.25 -5.65 -8.08
N ILE A 41 1.14 -5.02 -7.68
CA ILE A 41 1.11 -3.93 -6.70
C ILE A 41 0.91 -4.41 -5.25
N GLY A 42 1.04 -5.72 -5.01
CA GLY A 42 1.10 -6.32 -3.68
C GLY A 42 -0.23 -6.77 -3.08
N TRP A 43 -1.31 -6.83 -3.85
CA TRP A 43 -2.60 -7.38 -3.40
C TRP A 43 -2.70 -8.88 -3.69
N LEU A 44 -2.97 -9.68 -2.66
CA LEU A 44 -3.14 -11.13 -2.80
C LEU A 44 -4.59 -11.50 -3.13
N VAL A 45 -4.91 -11.53 -4.42
CA VAL A 45 -6.21 -12.02 -4.91
C VAL A 45 -6.36 -13.51 -4.55
N GLY A 46 -7.18 -13.81 -3.55
CA GLY A 46 -7.37 -15.14 -2.96
C GLY A 46 -7.21 -15.17 -1.44
N ASP A 47 -6.61 -14.14 -0.85
CA ASP A 47 -6.62 -13.92 0.60
C ASP A 47 -7.78 -13.00 0.97
N LEU A 48 -8.79 -13.55 1.64
CA LEU A 48 -9.98 -12.79 2.06
C LEU A 48 -9.70 -11.74 3.13
N ASP A 49 -8.56 -11.82 3.83
CA ASP A 49 -8.12 -10.76 4.75
C ASP A 49 -7.54 -9.55 3.99
N GLU A 50 -7.24 -9.69 2.68
CA GLU A 50 -6.63 -8.64 1.84
C GLU A 50 -7.51 -8.20 0.67
N VAL A 51 -8.12 -9.14 -0.05
CA VAL A 51 -8.94 -8.86 -1.23
C VAL A 51 -10.20 -9.72 -1.17
N VAL A 52 -11.34 -9.06 -0.96
CA VAL A 52 -12.65 -9.70 -1.02
C VAL A 52 -13.29 -9.40 -2.37
N GLN A 53 -13.53 -10.44 -3.16
CA GLN A 53 -14.28 -10.33 -4.41
C GLN A 53 -15.78 -10.34 -4.13
N GLU A 54 -16.56 -9.67 -4.99
CA GLU A 54 -18.02 -9.56 -4.86
C GLU A 54 -18.45 -9.04 -3.47
N TYR A 55 -17.70 -8.06 -2.95
CA TYR A 55 -17.84 -7.58 -1.59
C TYR A 55 -19.16 -6.84 -1.37
N ARG A 56 -19.85 -7.23 -0.30
CA ARG A 56 -21.10 -6.59 0.16
C ARG A 56 -20.95 -6.14 1.59
N ARG A 57 -21.19 -4.85 1.86
CA ARG A 57 -21.27 -4.34 3.24
C ARG A 57 -22.49 -4.92 3.96
N LYS A 58 -23.65 -4.93 3.29
CA LYS A 58 -24.87 -5.59 3.76
C LYS A 58 -25.36 -6.57 2.69
N ARG A 59 -26.03 -7.64 3.11
CA ARG A 59 -26.54 -8.68 2.19
C ARG A 59 -27.42 -8.15 1.05
N LYS A 60 -28.15 -7.06 1.26
CA LYS A 60 -29.04 -6.44 0.28
C LYS A 60 -28.35 -5.46 -0.67
N ASP A 61 -27.10 -5.09 -0.38
CA ASP A 61 -26.36 -4.16 -1.20
C ASP A 61 -25.89 -4.86 -2.49
N ASN A 62 -25.74 -4.08 -3.56
CA ASN A 62 -25.06 -4.55 -4.76
C ASN A 62 -23.58 -4.80 -4.43
N PRO A 63 -23.01 -5.92 -4.89
CA PRO A 63 -21.61 -6.20 -4.65
C PRO A 63 -20.73 -5.22 -5.43
N VAL A 64 -19.54 -4.97 -4.90
CA VAL A 64 -18.43 -4.39 -5.67
C VAL A 64 -17.44 -5.48 -6.02
N ASP A 65 -16.85 -5.41 -7.20
CA ASP A 65 -16.06 -6.51 -7.74
C ASP A 65 -14.84 -6.87 -6.87
N TYR A 66 -14.14 -5.85 -6.37
CA TYR A 66 -13.03 -6.04 -5.43
C TYR A 66 -13.09 -5.02 -4.30
N ALA A 67 -12.97 -5.51 -3.07
CA ALA A 67 -12.67 -4.70 -1.90
C ALA A 67 -11.26 -5.04 -1.40
N MET A 68 -10.39 -4.04 -1.42
CA MET A 68 -9.03 -4.12 -0.91
C MET A 68 -9.00 -3.68 0.55
N MET A 69 -8.56 -4.60 1.39
CA MET A 69 -8.63 -4.55 2.85
C MET A 69 -7.25 -4.22 3.42
N VAL A 70 -7.20 -3.18 4.25
CA VAL A 70 -6.03 -2.87 5.07
C VAL A 70 -6.42 -3.07 6.52
N MET A 71 -5.72 -3.97 7.23
CA MET A 71 -6.07 -4.33 8.61
C MET A 71 -7.56 -4.71 8.74
N ARG A 72 -8.06 -5.52 7.79
CA ARG A 72 -9.47 -5.97 7.69
C ARG A 72 -10.51 -4.86 7.51
N THR A 73 -10.10 -3.65 7.19
CA THR A 73 -10.98 -2.53 6.87
C THR A 73 -10.90 -2.22 5.37
N PRO A 74 -12.03 -2.09 4.65
CA PRO A 74 -11.98 -1.74 3.23
C PRO A 74 -11.43 -0.32 3.06
N ARG A 75 -10.39 -0.17 2.23
CA ARG A 75 -9.76 1.13 1.94
C ARG A 75 -9.86 1.56 0.49
N LEU A 76 -9.99 0.58 -0.42
CA LEU A 76 -10.12 0.82 -1.84
C LEU A 76 -11.15 -0.15 -2.42
N PHE A 77 -12.07 0.36 -3.22
CA PHE A 77 -12.96 -0.43 -4.05
C PHE A 77 -12.49 -0.39 -5.50
N LEU A 78 -12.56 -1.51 -6.21
CA LEU A 78 -12.38 -1.56 -7.65
C LEU A 78 -13.63 -2.19 -8.28
N GLU A 79 -14.19 -1.45 -9.24
CA GLU A 79 -15.28 -1.88 -10.11
C GLU A 79 -14.70 -2.13 -11.50
N ALA A 80 -14.92 -3.32 -12.04
CA ALA A 80 -14.49 -3.74 -13.35
C ALA A 80 -15.59 -3.59 -14.39
N LYS A 81 -15.19 -3.44 -15.65
CA LYS A 81 -16.05 -3.53 -16.84
C LYS A 81 -15.37 -4.42 -17.86
N ALA A 82 -16.14 -4.92 -18.84
CA ALA A 82 -15.57 -5.67 -19.95
C ALA A 82 -14.58 -4.80 -20.76
N LEU A 83 -13.56 -5.43 -21.34
CA LEU A 83 -12.56 -4.71 -22.15
C LEU A 83 -13.26 -4.01 -23.33
N GLY A 84 -12.84 -2.79 -23.65
CA GLY A 84 -13.44 -2.00 -24.72
C GLY A 84 -14.71 -1.22 -24.33
N HIS A 85 -15.29 -1.44 -23.15
CA HIS A 85 -16.33 -0.56 -22.63
C HIS A 85 -15.80 0.85 -22.37
N ASN A 86 -16.54 1.88 -22.81
CA ASN A 86 -16.19 3.26 -22.56
C ASN A 86 -16.55 3.68 -21.13
N LEU A 87 -15.54 3.92 -20.30
CA LEU A 87 -15.67 4.33 -18.90
C LEU A 87 -16.19 5.77 -18.68
N ASP A 88 -16.49 6.52 -19.74
CA ASP A 88 -17.09 7.88 -19.69
C ASP A 88 -18.54 7.90 -19.21
N ASP A 89 -19.22 6.76 -19.14
CA ASP A 89 -20.56 6.72 -18.57
C ASP A 89 -20.52 7.04 -17.07
N GLU A 90 -20.90 8.27 -16.72
CA GLU A 90 -20.97 8.75 -15.34
C GLU A 90 -21.83 7.86 -14.45
N LYS A 91 -22.78 7.08 -14.99
CA LYS A 91 -23.61 6.19 -14.18
C LYS A 91 -22.76 5.17 -13.42
N TRP A 92 -21.72 4.62 -14.05
CA TRP A 92 -20.85 3.65 -13.41
C TRP A 92 -20.09 4.29 -12.26
N ALA A 93 -19.47 5.46 -12.50
CA ALA A 93 -18.79 6.21 -11.47
C ALA A 93 -19.74 6.61 -10.32
N LYS A 94 -20.96 7.09 -10.62
CA LYS A 94 -21.98 7.48 -9.64
C LYS A 94 -22.37 6.31 -8.74
N GLN A 95 -22.58 5.13 -9.33
CA GLN A 95 -22.97 3.93 -8.59
C GLN A 95 -21.87 3.53 -7.59
N VAL A 96 -20.64 3.33 -8.07
CA VAL A 96 -19.55 2.84 -7.19
C VAL A 96 -19.13 3.90 -6.17
N LEU A 97 -19.12 5.19 -6.53
CA LEU A 97 -18.78 6.26 -5.59
C LEU A 97 -19.85 6.46 -4.52
N GLY A 98 -21.13 6.35 -4.88
CA GLY A 98 -22.23 6.39 -3.91
C GLY A 98 -22.10 5.25 -2.89
N TYR A 99 -21.86 4.03 -3.37
CA TYR A 99 -21.63 2.88 -2.50
C TYR A 99 -20.41 3.04 -1.60
N ALA A 100 -19.26 3.48 -2.15
CA ALA A 100 -18.03 3.72 -1.40
C ALA A 100 -18.22 4.78 -0.30
N THR A 101 -18.92 5.87 -0.61
CA THR A 101 -19.22 6.94 0.36
C THR A 101 -20.04 6.39 1.53
N VAL A 102 -21.10 5.63 1.26
CA VAL A 102 -21.94 5.01 2.30
C VAL A 102 -21.14 3.98 3.11
N ALA A 103 -20.21 3.27 2.48
CA ALA A 103 -19.35 2.28 3.10
C ALA A 103 -18.15 2.89 3.86
N GLY A 104 -17.91 4.20 3.77
CA GLY A 104 -16.76 4.87 4.39
C GLY A 104 -15.42 4.54 3.72
N VAL A 105 -15.46 4.15 2.45
CA VAL A 105 -14.29 3.76 1.66
C VAL A 105 -13.84 4.94 0.81
N GLN A 106 -12.62 5.42 1.06
CA GLN A 106 -12.12 6.67 0.51
C GLN A 106 -11.76 6.59 -0.97
N TRP A 107 -11.17 5.47 -1.41
CA TRP A 107 -10.67 5.33 -2.77
C TRP A 107 -11.53 4.40 -3.60
N VAL A 108 -11.73 4.77 -4.86
CA VAL A 108 -12.45 3.96 -5.84
C VAL A 108 -11.66 3.93 -7.15
N VAL A 109 -11.56 2.74 -7.73
CA VAL A 109 -11.03 2.53 -9.08
C VAL A 109 -12.15 2.00 -9.97
N LEU A 110 -12.35 2.63 -11.12
CA LEU A 110 -13.15 2.08 -12.21
C LEU A 110 -12.19 1.65 -13.32
N SER A 111 -12.29 0.40 -13.78
CA SER A 111 -11.38 -0.10 -14.80
C SER A 111 -12.02 -1.07 -15.78
N ASN A 112 -11.59 -1.05 -17.04
CA ASN A 112 -11.88 -2.08 -18.04
C ASN A 112 -10.63 -2.92 -18.37
N GLY A 113 -9.62 -2.90 -17.51
CA GLY A 113 -8.34 -3.57 -17.68
C GLY A 113 -7.31 -2.78 -18.49
N ASP A 114 -7.74 -1.95 -19.45
CA ASP A 114 -6.85 -1.03 -20.18
C ASP A 114 -6.80 0.34 -19.51
N GLU A 115 -7.96 0.93 -19.25
CA GLU A 115 -8.09 2.23 -18.58
C GLU A 115 -8.35 2.05 -17.08
N TYR A 116 -7.69 2.87 -16.26
CA TYR A 116 -7.88 2.94 -14.81
C TYR A 116 -8.19 4.38 -14.42
N ARG A 117 -9.35 4.59 -13.80
CA ARG A 117 -9.79 5.88 -13.25
C ARG A 117 -9.84 5.80 -11.73
N ILE A 118 -8.99 6.57 -11.06
CA ILE A 118 -8.88 6.62 -9.60
C ILE A 118 -9.66 7.83 -9.08
N TYR A 119 -10.60 7.61 -8.18
CA TYR A 119 -11.46 8.63 -7.60
C TYR A 119 -11.31 8.68 -6.07
N ASN A 120 -11.51 9.87 -5.49
CA ASN A 120 -11.65 10.06 -4.05
C ASN A 120 -13.14 10.27 -3.70
N SER A 121 -13.76 9.29 -3.03
CA SER A 121 -15.18 9.31 -2.68
C SER A 121 -15.51 10.37 -1.61
N HIS A 122 -14.58 10.65 -0.70
CA HIS A 122 -14.75 11.58 0.42
C HIS A 122 -14.68 13.05 0.00
N ALA A 123 -14.21 13.33 -1.21
CA ALA A 123 -14.17 14.69 -1.72
C ALA A 123 -15.59 15.28 -1.80
N VAL A 124 -15.81 16.44 -1.16
CA VAL A 124 -17.11 17.12 -1.11
C VAL A 124 -17.25 18.05 -2.32
N VAL A 125 -17.14 17.45 -3.51
CA VAL A 125 -17.19 18.14 -4.81
C VAL A 125 -18.06 17.34 -5.80
N PRO A 126 -18.53 17.96 -6.90
CA PRO A 126 -19.17 17.24 -8.01
C PRO A 126 -18.31 16.06 -8.48
N ILE A 127 -18.96 15.01 -8.99
CA ILE A 127 -18.32 13.72 -9.27
C ILE A 127 -17.16 13.83 -10.27
N GLU A 128 -17.25 14.75 -11.22
CA GLU A 128 -16.26 15.02 -12.25
C GLU A 128 -14.96 15.53 -11.61
N LYS A 129 -15.07 16.25 -10.49
CA LYS A 129 -13.94 16.76 -9.70
C LYS A 129 -13.42 15.76 -8.67
N LYS A 130 -14.09 14.62 -8.47
CA LYS A 130 -13.60 13.53 -7.60
C LYS A 130 -12.54 12.66 -8.28
N LEU A 131 -12.39 12.76 -9.60
CA LEU A 131 -11.38 12.03 -10.37
C LEU A 131 -9.98 12.57 -10.04
N PHE A 132 -9.12 11.70 -9.53
CA PHE A 132 -7.75 12.03 -9.16
C PHE A 132 -6.75 11.75 -10.28
N ARG A 133 -6.86 10.57 -10.91
CA ARG A 133 -5.95 10.12 -11.97
C ARG A 133 -6.67 9.23 -12.97
N THR A 134 -6.26 9.34 -14.23
CA THR A 134 -6.62 8.42 -15.30
C THR A 134 -5.35 7.95 -15.98
N ILE A 135 -5.29 6.66 -16.32
CA ILE A 135 -4.18 6.10 -17.08
C ILE A 135 -4.66 4.97 -17.99
N ARG A 136 -4.02 4.82 -19.16
CA ARG A 136 -4.26 3.71 -20.09
C ARG A 136 -3.00 2.86 -20.20
N ILE A 137 -3.15 1.55 -20.06
CA ILE A 137 -2.04 0.59 -20.12
C ILE A 137 -1.53 0.42 -21.56
N SER A 138 -2.44 0.46 -22.53
CA SER A 138 -2.15 0.36 -23.97
C SER A 138 -1.25 1.49 -24.48
N ASP A 139 -1.32 2.67 -23.88
CA ASP A 139 -0.46 3.80 -24.23
C ASP A 139 1.00 3.53 -23.79
N PRO A 140 1.96 3.42 -24.73
CA PRO A 140 3.35 3.11 -24.43
C PRO A 140 4.08 4.24 -23.68
N GLU A 141 3.67 5.49 -23.86
CA GLU A 141 4.26 6.67 -23.21
C GLU A 141 3.61 6.96 -21.84
N SER A 142 2.61 6.16 -21.47
CA SER A 142 1.90 6.31 -20.20
C SER A 142 2.82 6.03 -19.02
N LYS A 143 2.67 6.86 -17.96
CA LYS A 143 3.30 6.62 -16.65
C LYS A 143 2.49 5.61 -15.83
N ALA A 144 2.14 4.48 -16.44
CA ALA A 144 1.29 3.46 -15.83
C ALA A 144 1.87 2.91 -14.52
N GLU A 145 3.18 2.66 -14.45
CA GLU A 145 3.82 2.22 -13.21
C GLU A 145 3.62 3.24 -12.08
N ASP A 146 3.85 4.52 -12.36
CA ASP A 146 3.74 5.58 -11.35
C ASP A 146 2.30 5.71 -10.83
N VAL A 147 1.30 5.72 -11.72
CA VAL A 147 -0.11 5.89 -11.35
C VAL A 147 -0.66 4.66 -10.64
N LEU A 148 -0.38 3.45 -11.14
CA LEU A 148 -0.87 2.21 -10.53
C LEU A 148 -0.18 1.91 -9.19
N SER A 149 1.06 2.38 -8.99
CA SER A 149 1.73 2.27 -7.69
C SER A 149 1.00 3.00 -6.57
N LEU A 150 0.24 4.07 -6.89
CA LEU A 150 -0.54 4.85 -5.90
C LEU A 150 -1.58 4.01 -5.18
N ILE A 151 -2.11 2.98 -5.84
CA ILE A 151 -3.13 2.06 -5.30
C ILE A 151 -2.52 0.74 -4.82
N SER A 152 -1.20 0.67 -4.68
CA SER A 152 -0.51 -0.48 -4.08
C SER A 152 -0.88 -0.62 -2.61
N LYS A 153 -0.79 -1.85 -2.10
CA LYS A 153 -1.08 -2.16 -0.70
C LYS A 153 -0.26 -1.32 0.27
N GLU A 154 1.03 -1.14 -0.02
CA GLU A 154 1.96 -0.35 0.78
C GLU A 154 1.53 1.12 0.82
N GLN A 155 1.26 1.74 -0.33
CA GLN A 155 0.86 3.15 -0.40
C GLN A 155 -0.49 3.42 0.30
N LEU A 156 -1.42 2.47 0.27
CA LEU A 156 -2.70 2.56 0.99
C LEU A 156 -2.54 2.35 2.50
N GLN A 157 -1.56 1.54 2.94
CA GLN A 157 -1.21 1.37 4.35
C GLN A 157 -0.57 2.63 4.93
N GLU A 158 0.37 3.21 4.19
CA GLU A 158 1.10 4.44 4.59
C GLU A 158 0.27 5.72 4.39
N LYS A 159 -0.90 5.61 3.75
CA LYS A 159 -1.78 6.75 3.41
C LYS A 159 -1.11 7.75 2.46
N THR A 160 -0.14 7.33 1.67
CA THR A 160 0.60 8.22 0.77
C THR A 160 -0.30 8.83 -0.31
N ILE A 161 -1.24 8.05 -0.84
CA ILE A 161 -2.25 8.55 -1.78
C ILE A 161 -3.18 9.61 -1.14
N ASP A 162 -3.47 9.49 0.16
CA ASP A 162 -4.25 10.47 0.93
C ASP A 162 -3.49 11.81 1.01
N LEU A 163 -2.19 11.74 1.31
CA LEU A 163 -1.33 12.91 1.38
C LEU A 163 -1.13 13.56 0.00
N LEU A 164 -0.95 12.77 -1.05
CA LEU A 164 -0.83 13.26 -2.43
C LEU A 164 -2.09 14.01 -2.88
N TRP A 165 -3.27 13.49 -2.54
CA TRP A 165 -4.52 14.18 -2.82
C TRP A 165 -4.62 15.51 -2.11
N SER A 166 -4.29 15.56 -0.82
CA SER A 166 -4.27 16.83 -0.07
C SER A 166 -3.31 17.83 -0.73
N ALA A 167 -2.07 17.41 -1.00
CA ALA A 167 -1.05 18.27 -1.59
C ALA A 167 -1.40 18.81 -2.99
N GLN A 168 -2.12 18.04 -3.80
CA GLN A 168 -2.34 18.41 -5.21
C GLN A 168 -3.74 18.95 -5.48
N PHE A 169 -4.71 18.58 -4.67
CA PHE A 169 -6.10 18.98 -4.89
C PHE A 169 -6.57 19.97 -3.82
N VAL A 170 -6.28 19.71 -2.54
CA VAL A 170 -6.69 20.59 -1.44
C VAL A 170 -5.80 21.83 -1.44
N ASP A 171 -4.48 21.66 -1.40
CA ASP A 171 -3.55 22.79 -1.31
C ASP A 171 -3.63 23.71 -2.54
N ARG A 172 -3.87 23.16 -3.74
CA ARG A 172 -4.10 23.99 -4.93
C ARG A 172 -5.38 24.82 -4.83
N GLN A 173 -6.46 24.25 -4.28
CA GLN A 173 -7.69 25.00 -4.05
C GLN A 173 -7.50 26.07 -2.98
N VAL A 174 -6.82 25.73 -1.87
CA VAL A 174 -6.51 26.71 -0.82
C VAL A 174 -5.59 27.80 -1.35
N LYS A 175 -4.54 27.47 -2.08
CA LYS A 175 -3.64 28.43 -2.72
C LYS A 175 -4.40 29.39 -3.64
N LYS A 176 -5.34 28.87 -4.43
CA LYS A 176 -6.19 29.71 -5.28
C LYS A 176 -7.08 30.62 -4.43
N LEU A 177 -7.83 30.07 -3.48
CA LEU A 177 -8.75 30.85 -2.64
C LEU A 177 -8.02 31.92 -1.83
N VAL A 178 -6.83 31.62 -1.30
CA VAL A 178 -6.03 32.60 -0.59
C VAL A 178 -5.45 33.62 -1.56
N GLY A 179 -4.99 33.22 -2.74
CA GLY A 179 -4.61 34.18 -3.79
C GLY A 179 -5.75 35.16 -4.10
N ASP A 180 -6.97 34.64 -4.28
CA ASP A 180 -8.17 35.42 -4.55
C ASP A 180 -8.50 36.40 -3.39
N LEU A 181 -8.18 36.08 -2.13
CA LEU A 181 -8.36 37.00 -0.98
C LEU A 181 -7.43 38.23 -1.02
N PHE A 182 -6.26 38.09 -1.65
CA PHE A 182 -5.26 39.17 -1.76
C PHE A 182 -5.21 39.79 -3.17
N HIS A 183 -6.07 39.36 -4.09
CA HIS A 183 -6.19 39.90 -5.44
C HIS A 183 -7.53 40.62 -5.62
N GLY A 184 -7.50 41.93 -5.92
CA GLY A 184 -8.70 42.76 -6.09
C GLY A 184 -9.02 43.59 -4.85
N ASP A 185 -10.31 43.79 -4.56
CA ASP A 185 -10.74 44.48 -3.34
C ASP A 185 -10.68 43.52 -2.15
N PRO A 186 -9.86 43.81 -1.12
CA PRO A 186 -9.74 42.95 0.06
C PRO A 186 -11.05 42.83 0.82
N ASP A 187 -11.35 41.60 1.24
CA ASP A 187 -12.57 41.27 1.98
C ASP A 187 -12.66 42.00 3.33
N GLU A 188 -13.84 42.51 3.68
CA GLU A 188 -14.08 43.21 4.95
C GLU A 188 -13.73 42.36 6.19
N GLY A 189 -13.95 41.04 6.12
CA GLY A 189 -13.64 40.11 7.20
C GLY A 189 -12.14 40.04 7.46
N LEU A 190 -11.33 40.04 6.39
CA LEU A 190 -9.87 40.05 6.49
C LEU A 190 -9.36 41.37 7.10
N ILE A 191 -9.94 42.50 6.69
CA ILE A 191 -9.60 43.83 7.24
C ILE A 191 -9.90 43.87 8.75
N LYS A 192 -11.11 43.45 9.16
CA LYS A 192 -11.52 43.40 10.57
C LYS A 192 -10.61 42.47 11.39
N LEU A 193 -10.20 41.33 10.83
CA LEU A 193 -9.31 40.40 11.52
C LEU A 193 -7.92 41.02 11.79
N ILE A 194 -7.38 41.76 10.83
CA ILE A 194 -6.09 42.46 10.99
C ILE A 194 -6.21 43.57 12.05
N GLN A 195 -7.29 44.35 12.03
CA GLN A 195 -7.55 45.39 13.03
C GLN A 195 -7.77 44.84 14.44
N GLN A 196 -8.32 43.64 14.58
CA GLN A 196 -8.46 42.98 15.87
C GLN A 196 -7.12 42.47 16.43
N THR A 197 -6.14 42.25 15.57
CA THR A 197 -4.85 41.65 15.94
C THR A 197 -3.75 42.71 16.12
N GLY A 198 -3.83 43.84 15.41
CA GLY A 198 -2.89 44.95 15.52
C GLY A 198 -3.52 46.15 16.23
N ASP A 199 -2.78 46.76 17.15
CA ASP A 199 -3.18 48.02 17.77
C ASP A 199 -2.98 49.20 16.78
N ASP A 200 -3.93 50.14 16.74
CA ASP A 200 -3.87 51.42 16.00
C ASP A 200 -3.82 51.37 14.45
N LEU A 201 -4.53 50.46 13.79
CA LEU A 201 -4.66 50.45 12.32
C LEU A 201 -6.07 50.85 11.83
N THR A 202 -6.16 51.88 11.01
CA THR A 202 -7.43 52.28 10.37
C THR A 202 -7.79 51.34 9.22
N THR A 203 -9.08 51.31 8.84
CA THR A 203 -9.59 50.47 7.75
C THR A 203 -8.90 50.80 6.43
N ASP A 204 -8.70 52.09 6.16
CA ASP A 204 -8.07 52.58 4.93
C ASP A 204 -6.58 52.21 4.88
N ASP A 205 -5.88 52.26 6.01
CA ASP A 205 -4.47 51.86 6.10
C ASP A 205 -4.28 50.37 5.78
N VAL A 206 -5.14 49.52 6.36
CA VAL A 206 -5.12 48.07 6.11
C VAL A 206 -5.48 47.77 4.66
N PHE A 207 -6.53 48.39 4.14
CA PHE A 207 -6.98 48.23 2.76
C PHE A 207 -5.87 48.60 1.76
N ALA A 208 -5.30 49.80 1.91
CA ALA A 208 -4.24 50.28 1.02
C ALA A 208 -2.96 49.45 1.14
N SER A 209 -2.67 48.91 2.34
CA SER A 209 -1.55 48.00 2.55
C SER A 209 -1.76 46.66 1.85
N LEU A 210 -2.95 46.05 1.98
CA LEU A 210 -3.30 44.78 1.34
C LEU A 210 -3.29 44.89 -0.19
N GLN A 211 -3.78 45.99 -0.77
CA GLN A 211 -3.71 46.21 -2.22
C GLN A 211 -2.28 46.27 -2.77
N ARG A 212 -1.30 46.70 -1.96
CA ARG A 212 0.11 46.74 -2.35
C ARG A 212 0.86 45.43 -2.05
N ALA A 213 0.29 44.55 -1.23
CA ALA A 213 0.94 43.33 -0.79
C ALA A 213 0.90 42.25 -1.88
N ASN A 214 2.02 41.58 -2.11
CA ASN A 214 2.06 40.38 -2.93
C ASN A 214 2.31 39.17 -2.02
N VAL A 215 1.23 38.46 -1.68
CA VAL A 215 1.30 37.30 -0.78
C VAL A 215 1.50 36.04 -1.61
N THR A 216 2.70 35.46 -1.50
CA THR A 216 2.98 34.15 -2.09
C THR A 216 2.92 33.09 -1.00
N ILE A 217 1.96 32.17 -1.10
CA ILE A 217 1.94 30.97 -0.27
C ILE A 217 2.69 29.86 -0.99
N ASP A 218 3.77 29.42 -0.35
CA ASP A 218 4.52 28.28 -0.78
C ASP A 218 4.01 27.01 -0.09
N TYR A 219 3.65 26.02 -0.90
CA TYR A 219 3.35 24.67 -0.44
C TYR A 219 4.51 23.82 -0.95
N PRO A 220 5.52 23.53 -0.13
CA PRO A 220 6.62 22.69 -0.58
C PRO A 220 6.02 21.36 -1.05
N GLU A 221 6.39 20.87 -2.23
CA GLU A 221 5.97 19.53 -2.68
C GLU A 221 6.63 18.49 -1.75
N ILE A 222 5.93 18.14 -0.66
CA ILE A 222 6.40 17.14 0.32
C ILE A 222 6.53 15.75 -0.34
N LEU A 223 5.84 15.54 -1.47
CA LEU A 223 5.76 14.28 -2.17
C LEU A 223 6.10 14.47 -3.64
N ALA A 224 7.38 14.58 -3.96
CA ALA A 224 7.84 14.09 -5.25
C ALA A 224 7.33 12.65 -5.37
N MET A 225 6.59 12.33 -6.43
CA MET A 225 6.17 10.96 -6.71
C MET A 225 7.36 10.06 -6.41
N PRO A 226 7.26 9.07 -5.51
CA PRO A 226 8.39 8.21 -5.26
C PRO A 226 8.74 7.63 -6.63
N LYS A 227 9.93 8.01 -7.14
CA LYS A 227 10.48 7.34 -8.32
C LYS A 227 10.32 5.87 -8.02
N VAL A 228 9.72 5.13 -8.95
CA VAL A 228 9.74 3.66 -8.94
C VAL A 228 11.21 3.27 -8.91
N CYS A 229 11.75 3.18 -7.70
CA CYS A 229 13.13 2.87 -7.47
C CYS A 229 13.15 1.37 -7.67
N LYS A 230 13.79 0.93 -8.76
CA LYS A 230 14.17 -0.46 -8.91
C LYS A 230 14.73 -0.88 -7.54
N PRO A 231 14.26 -1.97 -6.92
CA PRO A 231 15.00 -2.56 -5.84
C PRO A 231 16.29 -3.10 -6.48
N GLN A 232 17.33 -2.28 -6.53
CA GLN A 232 18.67 -2.81 -6.38
C GLN A 232 18.70 -3.47 -5.01
N PRO A 233 19.31 -4.66 -4.88
CA PRO A 233 19.61 -5.22 -3.57
C PRO A 233 20.70 -4.36 -2.93
N GLU A 234 20.35 -3.15 -2.51
CA GLU A 234 21.11 -2.41 -1.53
C GLU A 234 20.84 -3.04 -0.17
N LYS A 235 21.94 -3.39 0.47
CA LYS A 235 22.01 -3.83 1.85
C LYS A 235 21.51 -2.67 2.73
N SER A 236 20.22 -2.60 3.01
CA SER A 236 19.69 -1.61 3.95
C SER A 236 20.12 -1.99 5.37
N LYS A 237 21.11 -1.25 5.88
CA LYS A 237 21.19 -0.95 7.30
C LYS A 237 19.94 -0.16 7.65
N ALA A 238 19.08 -0.72 8.51
CA ALA A 238 17.91 -0.03 9.03
C ALA A 238 18.31 1.20 9.85
N PRO A 239 17.52 2.29 9.86
CA PRO A 239 17.64 3.32 10.88
C PRO A 239 17.21 2.76 12.22
N ALA A 240 17.97 3.11 13.26
CA ALA A 240 17.72 2.72 14.63
C ALA A 240 16.37 3.23 15.13
N VAL A 241 15.41 2.32 15.27
CA VAL A 241 14.47 2.37 16.39
C VAL A 241 15.04 1.41 17.42
N ALA A 242 15.36 1.94 18.59
CA ALA A 242 16.01 1.23 19.68
C ALA A 242 15.24 -0.05 20.07
N ASN A 243 16.00 -1.12 20.30
CA ASN A 243 15.64 -2.40 20.95
C ASN A 243 15.14 -3.58 20.06
N ASP A 244 15.81 -3.88 18.95
CA ASP A 244 15.60 -5.16 18.24
C ASP A 244 16.61 -6.23 18.69
N VAL A 245 16.23 -7.04 19.70
CA VAL A 245 17.14 -8.01 20.36
C VAL A 245 17.62 -9.10 19.39
N SER A 246 18.93 -9.34 19.38
CA SER A 246 19.59 -10.31 18.50
C SER A 246 19.59 -11.74 19.08
N LEU A 247 19.82 -12.76 18.23
CA LEU A 247 20.00 -14.16 18.70
C LEU A 247 21.15 -14.30 19.69
N ALA A 248 22.23 -13.54 19.49
CA ALA A 248 23.37 -13.53 20.41
C ALA A 248 22.97 -13.02 21.80
N GLU A 249 22.00 -12.12 21.85
CA GLU A 249 21.53 -11.46 23.06
C GLU A 249 20.52 -12.32 23.83
N ILE A 250 19.68 -13.08 23.13
CA ILE A 250 18.83 -14.13 23.76
C ILE A 250 19.71 -15.22 24.40
N VAL A 251 20.81 -15.58 23.74
CA VAL A 251 21.78 -16.56 24.27
C VAL A 251 22.57 -15.98 25.44
N SER A 252 23.03 -14.72 25.36
CA SER A 252 23.77 -14.08 26.45
C SER A 252 22.90 -13.82 27.69
N GLN A 253 21.60 -13.56 27.50
CA GLN A 253 20.61 -13.48 28.58
C GLN A 253 20.23 -14.84 29.18
N GLY A 254 20.77 -15.95 28.64
CA GLY A 254 20.56 -17.30 29.18
C GLY A 254 19.16 -17.88 28.91
N LEU A 255 18.34 -17.24 28.07
CA LEU A 255 17.00 -17.72 27.70
C LEU A 255 17.08 -18.99 26.85
N ILE A 256 18.19 -19.23 26.16
CA ILE A 256 18.44 -20.44 25.39
C ILE A 256 19.84 -20.96 25.71
N LYS A 257 19.93 -22.23 26.10
CA LYS A 257 21.22 -22.93 26.24
C LYS A 257 21.59 -23.58 24.91
N LEU A 258 22.80 -23.31 24.43
CA LEU A 258 23.34 -23.93 23.23
C LEU A 258 24.05 -25.25 23.58
N PRO A 259 23.96 -26.29 22.75
CA PRO A 259 23.17 -26.36 21.51
C PRO A 259 21.66 -26.48 21.79
N CYS A 260 20.85 -25.69 21.08
CA CYS A 260 19.39 -25.68 21.26
C CYS A 260 18.69 -26.27 20.05
N ARG A 261 17.82 -27.27 20.28
CA ARG A 261 16.99 -27.85 19.22
C ARG A 261 15.76 -26.97 18.99
N ILE A 262 15.57 -26.59 17.72
CA ILE A 262 14.40 -25.86 17.24
C ILE A 262 13.60 -26.72 16.27
N PHE A 263 12.29 -26.51 16.23
CA PHE A 263 11.38 -27.33 15.44
C PHE A 263 10.15 -26.55 14.97
N ALA A 264 9.61 -26.95 13.83
CA ALA A 264 8.45 -26.34 13.20
C ALA A 264 7.63 -27.42 12.51
N THR A 265 6.31 -27.21 12.45
CA THR A 265 5.40 -28.08 11.70
C THR A 265 4.95 -27.33 10.45
N TYR A 266 5.14 -27.92 9.28
CA TYR A 266 4.80 -27.31 8.00
C TYR A 266 4.21 -28.37 7.07
N HIS A 267 3.00 -28.12 6.54
CA HIS A 267 2.20 -29.12 5.79
C HIS A 267 2.19 -30.49 6.47
N GLU A 268 1.91 -30.51 7.78
CA GLU A 268 1.83 -31.74 8.60
C GLU A 268 3.16 -32.51 8.77
N VAL A 269 4.27 -32.01 8.22
CA VAL A 269 5.61 -32.55 8.42
C VAL A 269 6.33 -31.77 9.51
N GLU A 270 6.90 -32.47 10.49
CA GLU A 270 7.75 -31.86 11.51
C GLU A 270 9.19 -31.78 11.02
N VAL A 271 9.73 -30.57 11.01
CA VAL A 271 11.13 -30.29 10.68
C VAL A 271 11.85 -29.77 11.91
N SER A 272 13.08 -30.26 12.15
CA SER A 272 13.90 -29.81 13.27
C SER A 272 15.31 -29.40 12.83
N ALA A 273 15.83 -28.33 13.43
CA ALA A 273 17.19 -27.82 13.25
C ALA A 273 17.84 -27.62 14.64
N THR A 274 19.16 -27.43 14.67
CA THR A 274 19.91 -27.19 15.91
C THR A 274 20.67 -25.88 15.82
N ILE A 275 20.50 -25.00 16.80
CA ILE A 275 21.32 -23.80 16.97
C ILE A 275 22.57 -24.22 17.75
N GLU A 276 23.74 -24.19 17.12
CA GLU A 276 25.02 -24.54 17.76
C GLU A 276 25.74 -23.32 18.32
N ALA A 277 25.69 -22.20 17.58
CA ALA A 277 26.24 -20.91 17.97
C ALA A 277 25.34 -19.78 17.47
N PRO A 278 25.44 -18.57 18.04
CA PRO A 278 24.78 -17.40 17.47
C PRO A 278 25.25 -17.19 16.02
N GLY A 279 24.36 -17.43 15.06
CA GLY A 279 24.68 -17.38 13.63
C GLY A 279 25.22 -18.69 13.02
N ARG A 280 25.13 -19.81 13.73
CA ARG A 280 25.37 -21.17 13.20
C ARG A 280 24.20 -22.08 13.57
N ILE A 281 23.38 -22.39 12.57
CA ILE A 281 22.19 -23.24 12.70
C ILE A 281 22.32 -24.38 11.71
N VAL A 282 22.26 -25.61 12.21
CA VAL A 282 22.43 -26.83 11.41
C VAL A 282 21.06 -27.44 11.14
N PHE A 283 20.73 -27.65 9.87
CA PHE A 283 19.53 -28.37 9.45
C PHE A 283 19.95 -29.48 8.48
N GLY A 284 19.74 -30.74 8.89
CA GLY A 284 20.24 -31.90 8.13
C GLY A 284 21.78 -31.94 8.10
N LYS A 285 22.38 -31.80 6.90
CA LYS A 285 23.83 -31.72 6.68
C LYS A 285 24.32 -30.29 6.38
N ASP A 286 23.40 -29.33 6.30
CA ASP A 286 23.69 -27.97 5.84
C ASP A 286 23.74 -26.99 7.03
N GLU A 287 24.72 -26.08 6.98
CA GLU A 287 24.89 -25.00 7.96
C GLU A 287 24.32 -23.67 7.44
N PHE A 288 23.57 -22.97 8.30
CA PHE A 288 22.89 -21.72 8.00
C PHE A 288 23.29 -20.62 8.97
N ARG A 289 23.37 -19.38 8.45
CA ARG A 289 23.79 -18.20 9.22
C ARG A 289 22.66 -17.49 9.96
N SER A 290 21.40 -17.88 9.72
CA SER A 290 20.24 -17.25 10.35
C SER A 290 19.04 -18.19 10.44
N LEU A 291 18.16 -17.96 11.41
CA LEU A 291 16.91 -18.72 11.56
C LEU A 291 16.06 -18.67 10.29
N SER A 292 16.05 -17.53 9.60
CA SER A 292 15.29 -17.34 8.37
C SER A 292 15.84 -18.16 7.21
N THR A 293 17.17 -18.25 7.06
CA THR A 293 17.79 -19.09 6.02
C THR A 293 17.59 -20.58 6.28
N ALA A 294 17.71 -21.01 7.54
CA ALA A 294 17.37 -22.37 7.95
C ALA A 294 15.88 -22.70 7.72
N ALA A 295 14.97 -21.75 8.01
CA ALA A 295 13.53 -21.93 7.80
C ALA A 295 13.18 -22.08 6.31
N SER A 296 13.78 -21.25 5.45
CA SER A 296 13.63 -21.36 4.00
C SER A 296 14.11 -22.71 3.46
N ALA A 297 15.23 -23.23 3.99
CA ALA A 297 15.74 -24.55 3.62
C ALA A 297 14.83 -25.69 4.11
N ALA A 298 14.31 -25.58 5.33
CA ALA A 298 13.39 -26.57 5.89
C ALA A 298 12.07 -26.64 5.09
N ARG A 299 11.51 -25.50 4.68
CA ARG A 299 10.33 -25.47 3.80
C ARG A 299 10.61 -26.02 2.41
N LYS A 300 11.79 -25.72 1.85
CA LYS A 300 12.23 -26.32 0.58
C LYS A 300 12.26 -27.85 0.67
N HIS A 301 12.78 -28.39 1.78
CA HIS A 301 12.84 -29.83 2.02
C HIS A 301 11.45 -30.47 2.06
N VAL A 302 10.47 -29.83 2.73
CA VAL A 302 9.08 -30.33 2.81
C VAL A 302 8.36 -30.22 1.46
N LEU A 303 8.61 -29.17 0.68
CA LEU A 303 7.95 -28.93 -0.61
C LEU A 303 8.57 -29.74 -1.77
N GLY A 304 9.71 -30.40 -1.56
CA GLY A 304 10.38 -31.22 -2.58
C GLY A 304 10.80 -30.46 -3.85
N THR A 305 11.06 -29.15 -3.75
CA THR A 305 11.31 -28.32 -4.95
C THR A 305 12.79 -28.30 -5.35
N ASP A 306 13.07 -28.43 -6.65
CA ASP A 306 14.42 -28.31 -7.24
C ASP A 306 14.94 -26.86 -7.34
N ALA A 307 14.23 -25.89 -6.75
CA ALA A 307 14.61 -24.49 -6.80
C ALA A 307 15.94 -24.23 -6.07
N LYS A 308 16.86 -23.48 -6.68
CA LYS A 308 18.16 -23.11 -6.07
C LYS A 308 18.03 -22.37 -4.73
N LYS A 309 16.87 -21.74 -4.44
CA LYS A 309 16.56 -21.09 -3.16
C LYS A 309 15.15 -21.46 -2.72
N GLY A 310 14.99 -21.74 -1.42
CA GLY A 310 13.69 -21.97 -0.79
C GLY A 310 12.87 -20.68 -0.65
N PRO A 311 11.57 -20.79 -0.32
CA PRO A 311 10.68 -19.63 -0.16
C PRO A 311 11.15 -18.71 0.98
N SER A 312 11.03 -17.39 0.80
CA SER A 312 11.35 -16.41 1.83
C SER A 312 10.52 -16.68 3.09
N THR A 313 11.18 -16.89 4.23
CA THR A 313 10.52 -17.30 5.47
C THR A 313 11.05 -16.52 6.66
N ASN A 314 10.15 -15.97 7.46
CA ASN A 314 10.51 -15.34 8.73
C ASN A 314 10.86 -16.43 9.76
N GLY A 315 12.16 -16.65 9.99
CA GLY A 315 12.65 -17.69 10.89
C GLY A 315 12.21 -17.53 12.34
N TRP A 316 11.99 -16.30 12.80
CA TRP A 316 11.55 -16.02 14.18
C TRP A 316 10.11 -16.46 14.43
N ALA A 317 9.24 -16.35 13.42
CA ALA A 317 7.86 -16.79 13.49
C ALA A 317 7.71 -18.29 13.15
N PHE A 318 8.67 -18.86 12.41
CA PHE A 318 8.62 -20.23 11.93
C PHE A 318 9.09 -21.24 12.99
N TRP A 319 10.22 -20.96 13.66
CA TRP A 319 10.84 -21.90 14.58
C TRP A 319 10.28 -21.79 15.99
N ASN A 320 10.10 -22.95 16.62
CA ASN A 320 9.80 -23.10 18.04
C ASN A 320 11.01 -23.73 18.73
N CYS A 321 11.19 -23.49 20.02
CA CYS A 321 12.12 -24.23 20.85
C CYS A 321 11.42 -24.67 22.14
N ILE A 322 12.08 -25.54 22.91
CA ILE A 322 11.64 -25.85 24.27
C ILE A 322 12.27 -24.82 25.21
N TYR A 323 11.43 -24.07 25.93
CA TYR A 323 11.84 -23.16 26.99
C TYR A 323 11.06 -23.53 28.26
N GLN A 324 11.77 -23.86 29.35
CA GLN A 324 11.18 -24.29 30.62
C GLN A 324 10.18 -25.46 30.52
N GLY A 325 10.35 -26.35 29.54
CA GLY A 325 9.48 -27.51 29.32
C GLY A 325 8.30 -27.27 28.37
N GLU A 326 8.08 -26.03 27.94
CA GLU A 326 7.01 -25.67 27.01
C GLU A 326 7.54 -25.34 25.62
N ARG A 327 6.71 -25.59 24.59
CA ARG A 327 6.99 -25.19 23.21
C ARG A 327 6.71 -23.69 23.04
N VAL A 328 7.76 -22.91 22.84
CA VAL A 328 7.68 -21.46 22.68
C VAL A 328 8.22 -21.05 21.32
N LYS A 329 7.59 -20.07 20.66
CA LYS A 329 8.12 -19.52 19.40
C LYS A 329 9.37 -18.68 19.67
N MET A 330 10.34 -18.75 18.77
CA MET A 330 11.57 -17.96 18.87
C MET A 330 11.30 -16.45 18.86
N GLY A 331 10.27 -16.00 18.13
CA GLY A 331 9.82 -14.61 18.14
C GLY A 331 9.24 -14.14 19.48
N ASP A 332 8.65 -15.04 20.28
CA ASP A 332 8.13 -14.69 21.61
C ASP A 332 9.27 -14.63 22.64
N LEU A 333 10.30 -15.47 22.50
CA LEU A 333 11.54 -15.34 23.27
C LEU A 333 12.28 -14.04 22.96
N ARG A 334 12.25 -13.60 21.70
CA ARG A 334 12.82 -12.32 21.28
C ARG A 334 12.12 -11.12 21.94
N LYS A 335 10.78 -11.17 22.06
CA LYS A 335 10.00 -10.15 22.77
C LYS A 335 10.33 -10.14 24.27
N ARG A 336 10.40 -11.33 24.90
CA ARG A 336 10.78 -11.47 26.32
C ARG A 336 12.18 -10.94 26.62
N ALA A 337 13.09 -11.03 25.67
CA ALA A 337 14.44 -10.51 25.80
C ALA A 337 14.54 -8.97 25.63
N GLY A 338 13.56 -8.34 24.97
CA GLY A 338 13.55 -6.91 24.60
C GLY A 338 12.80 -5.98 25.56
N GLY A 339 12.12 -6.53 26.57
CA GLY A 339 11.44 -5.78 27.63
C GLY A 339 10.84 -6.74 28.65
N GLY A 340 11.28 -6.66 29.91
CA GLY A 340 10.64 -7.41 31.02
C GLY A 340 9.55 -6.60 31.73
N PRO A 341 8.98 -7.14 32.83
CA PRO A 341 8.02 -8.26 32.95
C PRO A 341 6.56 -7.78 32.72
N ALA A 342 5.50 -8.59 32.62
CA ALA A 342 5.27 -10.01 32.89
C ALA A 342 4.41 -10.62 31.78
#